data_AF-A0A4R1HJV9-F1
#
_entry.id   AF-A0A4R1HJV9-F1
#
_cell.length_a   1.000
_cell.length_b   1.000
_cell.length_c   1.000
_cell.angle_alpha   90.00
_cell.angle_beta   90.00
_cell.angle_gamma   90.00
#
_symmetry.space_group_name_H-M   'P 1'
#
loop_
_entity.id
_entity.type
_entity.pdbx_description
1 polymer ?
#
loop_
_entity_poly.entity_id
_entity_poly.type
_entity_poly.pdbx_seq_one_letter_code
_entity_poly.pdbx_strand_id
1 'polypeptide(L)'
;MRAMETVVRGLDGSLDHVTLRQRASAALGDRVPADLAVWAVLDPATLMWSHCVLDGAARDVDLENAVFDNEYRVDDVLKVADVAAGGHAVTLHSATSGDPASSARYRDVFTPRGITDELRLPLHDGRTTWGLVVLLRSGGTFSPDEVGATSELARPLGTALRDSLVRTGRDLVGGNPSGTILTARDGRVLDLSDDARALLGSDGPDAVPAVVQAIAARRAAGGPASATTPTRDGRWLALHASALGKQLAVVVEEVRPHQVADLVVRGRGLTPREREVLAAVARGLSNRQVARELAMSEFTVLDHVKKLFAKFGVASRGELTASLFFDHYALQHTT
;
A
#
# COMPACT_ATOMS: atom_id res chain seq x y z
N MET A 1 16.61 -22.49 1.82
CA MET A 1 16.72 -22.07 3.24
C MET A 1 17.86 -21.10 3.54
N ARG A 2 19.15 -21.50 3.68
CA ARG A 2 20.24 -20.58 4.14
C ARG A 2 20.45 -19.30 3.31
N ALA A 3 20.16 -19.34 2.01
CA ALA A 3 20.34 -18.19 1.13
C ALA A 3 19.16 -17.18 1.19
N MET A 4 17.97 -17.60 1.66
CA MET A 4 16.83 -16.71 1.90
C MET A 4 17.02 -15.91 3.19
N GLU A 5 17.57 -16.55 4.22
CA GLU A 5 17.93 -15.90 5.49
C GLU A 5 18.97 -14.78 5.30
N THR A 6 19.96 -14.95 4.42
CA THR A 6 20.96 -13.92 4.12
C THR A 6 20.35 -12.72 3.36
N VAL A 7 19.43 -12.98 2.43
CA VAL A 7 18.68 -11.94 1.70
C VAL A 7 17.80 -11.15 2.67
N VAL A 8 17.03 -11.85 3.50
CA VAL A 8 16.12 -11.25 4.49
C VAL A 8 16.89 -10.42 5.53
N ARG A 9 18.10 -10.84 5.93
CA ARG A 9 18.95 -10.09 6.88
C ARG A 9 19.36 -8.70 6.39
N GLY A 10 19.33 -8.43 5.09
CA GLY A 10 19.69 -7.13 4.50
C GLY A 10 18.49 -6.26 4.08
N LEU A 11 17.27 -6.77 4.28
CA LEU A 11 15.99 -6.14 3.94
C LEU A 11 15.29 -5.76 5.24
N ASP A 12 15.89 -4.84 5.98
CA ASP A 12 15.32 -4.35 7.23
C ASP A 12 14.63 -3.00 7.05
N GLY A 13 13.92 -2.61 8.09
CA GLY A 13 13.18 -1.37 8.14
C GLY A 13 14.02 -0.21 7.66
N SER A 14 15.29 -0.06 8.06
CA SER A 14 16.14 1.15 7.90
C SER A 14 16.28 1.68 6.48
N LEU A 15 16.07 0.84 5.47
CA LEU A 15 16.07 1.23 4.07
C LEU A 15 14.82 2.06 3.72
N ASP A 16 14.99 3.09 2.88
CA ASP A 16 13.84 3.70 2.22
C ASP A 16 13.15 2.68 1.29
N HIS A 17 11.88 2.92 0.97
CA HIS A 17 11.04 1.97 0.23
C HIS A 17 11.55 1.72 -1.20
N VAL A 18 12.31 2.65 -1.79
CA VAL A 18 12.93 2.48 -3.12
C VAL A 18 14.12 1.53 -3.04
N THR A 19 15.01 1.75 -2.07
CA THR A 19 16.18 0.88 -1.85
C THR A 19 15.76 -0.52 -1.42
N LEU A 20 14.74 -0.63 -0.55
CA LEU A 20 14.17 -1.91 -0.12
C LEU A 20 13.68 -2.70 -1.34
N ARG A 21 12.89 -2.06 -2.21
CA ARG A 21 12.39 -2.65 -3.47
C ARG A 21 13.53 -3.13 -4.35
N GLN A 22 14.52 -2.29 -4.66
CA GLN A 22 15.62 -2.66 -5.55
C GLN A 22 16.39 -3.91 -5.07
N ARG A 23 16.68 -3.97 -3.77
CA ARG A 23 17.36 -5.14 -3.18
C ARG A 23 16.47 -6.38 -3.19
N ALA A 24 15.18 -6.22 -2.93
CA ALA A 24 14.23 -7.31 -2.95
C ALA A 24 14.01 -7.86 -4.37
N SER A 25 13.93 -7.00 -5.39
CA SER A 25 13.86 -7.38 -6.81
C SER A 25 15.09 -8.19 -7.22
N ALA A 26 16.30 -7.72 -6.89
CA ALA A 26 17.53 -8.45 -7.20
C ALA A 26 17.51 -9.86 -6.57
N ALA A 27 17.11 -9.97 -5.30
CA ALA A 27 17.09 -11.24 -4.60
C ALA A 27 15.98 -12.20 -5.07
N LEU A 28 14.85 -11.67 -5.53
CA LEU A 28 13.78 -12.45 -6.15
C LEU A 28 14.18 -12.95 -7.54
N GLY A 29 14.77 -12.07 -8.37
CA GLY A 29 15.15 -12.39 -9.75
C GLY A 29 16.11 -13.57 -9.87
N ASP A 30 17.02 -13.74 -8.91
CA ASP A 30 17.96 -14.87 -8.87
C ASP A 30 17.28 -16.24 -8.66
N ARG A 31 16.06 -16.28 -8.12
CA ARG A 31 15.38 -17.52 -7.70
C ARG A 31 14.07 -17.79 -8.40
N VAL A 32 13.36 -16.73 -8.75
CA VAL A 32 12.06 -16.78 -9.40
C VAL A 32 12.15 -15.84 -10.60
N PRO A 33 12.76 -16.29 -11.71
CA PRO A 33 12.92 -15.47 -12.90
C PRO A 33 11.54 -15.01 -13.40
N ALA A 34 11.39 -13.71 -13.57
CA ALA A 34 10.20 -13.09 -14.12
C ALA A 34 10.64 -12.02 -15.11
N ASP A 35 9.86 -11.85 -16.17
CA ASP A 35 10.12 -10.82 -17.18
C ASP A 35 9.78 -9.43 -16.64
N LEU A 36 8.76 -9.35 -15.79
CA LEU A 36 8.34 -8.13 -15.12
C LEU A 36 8.07 -8.38 -13.64
N ALA A 37 8.44 -7.41 -12.81
CA ALA A 37 8.04 -7.37 -11.42
C ALA A 37 7.36 -6.03 -11.11
N VAL A 38 6.14 -6.07 -10.60
CA VAL A 38 5.39 -4.91 -10.13
C VAL A 38 5.45 -4.90 -8.61
N TRP A 39 5.88 -3.77 -8.06
CA TRP A 39 5.95 -3.53 -6.63
C TRP A 39 4.96 -2.46 -6.24
N ALA A 40 3.99 -2.85 -5.41
CA ALA A 40 2.97 -1.94 -4.92
C ALA A 40 3.04 -1.72 -3.42
N VAL A 41 2.86 -0.47 -3.01
CA VAL A 41 2.42 -0.12 -1.66
C VAL A 41 0.90 -0.09 -1.68
N LEU A 42 0.30 -0.75 -0.70
CA LEU A 42 -1.15 -0.75 -0.52
C LEU A 42 -1.53 0.11 0.68
N ASP A 43 -2.64 0.82 0.56
CA ASP A 43 -3.29 1.42 1.71
C ASP A 43 -3.79 0.29 2.64
N PRO A 44 -3.32 0.22 3.90
CA PRO A 44 -3.63 -0.91 4.77
C PRO A 44 -5.08 -0.97 5.26
N ALA A 45 -5.88 0.09 5.05
CA ALA A 45 -7.28 0.12 5.43
C ALA A 45 -8.20 -0.29 4.28
N THR A 46 -7.84 0.09 3.05
CA THR A 46 -8.69 -0.06 1.85
C THR A 46 -8.15 -1.05 0.83
N LEU A 47 -6.88 -1.46 0.97
CA LEU A 47 -6.09 -2.20 -0.01
C LEU A 47 -5.97 -1.48 -1.37
N MET A 48 -6.17 -0.15 -1.38
CA MET A 48 -5.96 0.69 -2.55
C MET A 48 -4.49 0.68 -2.96
N TRP A 49 -4.22 0.71 -4.26
CA TRP A 49 -2.87 0.85 -4.81
C TRP A 49 -2.36 2.27 -4.58
N SER A 50 -1.62 2.46 -3.49
CA SER A 50 -1.07 3.75 -3.08
C SER A 50 0.16 4.14 -3.88
N HIS A 51 1.02 3.20 -4.21
CA HIS A 51 2.22 3.43 -5.00
C HIS A 51 2.53 2.19 -5.82
N CYS A 52 3.08 2.34 -7.02
CA CYS A 52 3.39 1.20 -7.88
C CYS A 52 4.61 1.49 -8.75
N VAL A 53 5.56 0.56 -8.80
CA VAL A 53 6.79 0.64 -9.60
C VAL A 53 6.99 -0.66 -10.36
N LEU A 54 7.30 -0.55 -11.65
CA LEU A 54 7.64 -1.66 -12.53
C LEU A 54 9.17 -1.84 -12.62
N ASP A 55 9.63 -3.08 -12.51
CA ASP A 55 10.98 -3.53 -12.84
C ASP A 55 10.93 -4.49 -14.04
N GLY A 56 11.99 -4.49 -14.84
CA GLY A 56 12.18 -5.43 -15.96
C GLY A 56 11.80 -4.89 -17.34
N ALA A 57 11.00 -3.81 -17.42
CA ALA A 57 10.73 -3.12 -18.68
C ALA A 57 10.42 -1.63 -18.49
N ALA A 58 10.32 -0.93 -19.63
CA ALA A 58 9.74 0.40 -19.67
C ALA A 58 8.27 0.35 -19.23
N ARG A 59 7.79 1.46 -18.66
CA ARG A 59 6.40 1.60 -18.23
C ARG A 59 5.44 1.43 -19.42
N ASP A 60 4.42 0.59 -19.25
CA ASP A 60 3.31 0.42 -20.19
C ASP A 60 2.02 0.93 -19.52
N VAL A 61 1.61 2.14 -19.89
CA VAL A 61 0.42 2.81 -19.35
C VAL A 61 -0.88 2.07 -19.72
N ASP A 62 -0.92 1.45 -20.89
CA ASP A 62 -2.11 0.72 -21.34
C ASP A 62 -2.25 -0.59 -20.57
N LEU A 63 -1.13 -1.26 -20.27
CA LEU A 63 -1.12 -2.43 -19.37
C LEU A 63 -1.59 -2.04 -17.97
N GLU A 64 -1.06 -0.95 -17.40
CA GLU A 64 -1.47 -0.46 -16.07
C GLU A 64 -2.98 -0.18 -16.01
N ASN A 65 -3.51 0.58 -16.99
CA ASN A 65 -4.93 0.89 -17.07
C ASN A 65 -5.79 -0.38 -17.19
N ALA A 66 -5.39 -1.33 -18.05
CA ALA A 66 -6.12 -2.58 -18.24
C ALA A 66 -6.11 -3.46 -16.97
N VAL A 67 -5.00 -3.49 -16.24
CA VAL A 67 -4.89 -4.22 -14.97
C VAL A 67 -5.78 -3.57 -13.90
N PHE A 68 -5.81 -2.24 -13.79
CA PHE A 68 -6.68 -1.56 -12.82
C PHE A 68 -8.16 -1.62 -13.18
N ASP A 69 -8.52 -1.56 -14.47
CA ASP A 69 -9.90 -1.78 -14.91
C ASP A 69 -10.36 -3.20 -14.56
N ASN A 70 -9.53 -4.20 -14.84
CA ASN A 70 -9.80 -5.57 -14.41
C ASN A 70 -9.97 -5.64 -12.88
N GLU A 71 -9.02 -5.09 -12.11
CA GLU A 71 -9.03 -5.15 -10.64
C GLU A 71 -10.35 -4.64 -10.03
N TYR A 72 -10.92 -3.56 -10.59
CA TYR A 72 -12.07 -2.90 -9.96
C TYR A 72 -13.42 -3.11 -10.65
N ARG A 73 -13.46 -3.49 -11.93
CA ARG A 73 -14.70 -3.49 -12.73
C ARG A 73 -15.06 -4.86 -13.30
N VAL A 74 -14.13 -5.80 -13.32
CA VAL A 74 -14.33 -7.14 -13.87
C VAL A 74 -14.31 -8.15 -12.73
N ASP A 75 -15.25 -9.08 -12.69
CA ASP A 75 -15.17 -10.23 -11.78
C ASP A 75 -14.11 -11.21 -12.33
N ASP A 76 -13.08 -11.50 -11.55
CA ASP A 76 -11.91 -12.27 -12.00
C ASP A 76 -11.14 -12.83 -10.79
N VAL A 77 -10.19 -13.71 -11.04
CA VAL A 77 -9.33 -14.27 -9.99
C VAL A 77 -8.24 -13.29 -9.53
N LEU A 78 -7.62 -13.64 -8.40
CA LEU A 78 -6.45 -12.94 -7.86
C LEU A 78 -6.69 -11.45 -7.56
N LYS A 79 -7.91 -11.04 -7.18
CA LYS A 79 -8.15 -9.68 -6.69
C LYS A 79 -7.27 -9.40 -5.48
N VAL A 80 -6.83 -8.16 -5.31
CA VAL A 80 -5.94 -7.77 -4.21
C VAL A 80 -6.54 -8.13 -2.86
N ALA A 81 -7.85 -7.96 -2.70
CA ALA A 81 -8.56 -8.34 -1.48
C ALA A 81 -8.44 -9.83 -1.16
N ASP A 82 -8.62 -10.70 -2.16
CA ASP A 82 -8.58 -12.15 -1.99
C ASP A 82 -7.16 -12.64 -1.71
N VAL A 83 -6.18 -12.11 -2.45
CA VAL A 83 -4.76 -12.43 -2.26
C VAL A 83 -4.29 -11.97 -0.88
N ALA A 84 -4.66 -10.75 -0.46
CA ALA A 84 -4.34 -10.22 0.86
C ALA A 84 -4.97 -11.06 1.98
N ALA A 85 -6.20 -11.54 1.81
CA ALA A 85 -6.86 -12.42 2.78
C ALA A 85 -6.19 -13.79 2.87
N GLY A 86 -5.68 -14.32 1.75
CA GLY A 86 -4.93 -15.58 1.72
C GLY A 86 -3.56 -15.50 2.41
N GLY A 87 -2.87 -14.36 2.30
CA GLY A 87 -1.59 -14.12 3.00
C GLY A 87 -0.41 -14.95 2.49
N HIS A 88 -0.50 -15.54 1.29
CA HIS A 88 0.57 -16.32 0.66
C HIS A 88 0.61 -16.05 -0.85
N ALA A 89 1.69 -16.46 -1.52
CA ALA A 89 1.79 -16.30 -2.97
C ALA A 89 0.80 -17.21 -3.69
N VAL A 90 0.13 -16.68 -4.70
CA VAL A 90 -0.82 -17.44 -5.55
C VAL A 90 -0.54 -17.11 -7.01
N THR A 91 -0.65 -18.12 -7.88
CA THR A 91 -0.46 -17.95 -9.33
C THR A 91 -1.77 -17.89 -10.08
N LEU A 92 -1.78 -17.29 -11.27
CA LEU A 92 -2.94 -17.30 -12.15
C LEU A 92 -3.28 -18.73 -12.54
N HIS A 93 -2.28 -19.53 -12.89
CA HIS A 93 -2.49 -20.95 -13.21
C HIS A 93 -3.16 -21.73 -12.06
N SER A 94 -2.74 -21.54 -10.81
CA SER A 94 -3.37 -22.23 -9.66
C SER A 94 -4.75 -21.67 -9.32
N ALA A 95 -4.93 -20.35 -9.35
CA ALA A 95 -6.21 -19.69 -9.06
C ALA A 95 -7.31 -20.05 -10.08
N THR A 96 -6.91 -20.42 -11.30
CA THR A 96 -7.81 -20.86 -12.37
C THR A 96 -7.90 -22.39 -12.50
N SER A 97 -7.38 -23.15 -11.54
CA SER A 97 -7.36 -24.63 -11.58
C SER A 97 -6.73 -25.19 -12.87
N GLY A 98 -5.73 -24.50 -13.41
CA GLY A 98 -5.02 -24.88 -14.64
C GLY A 98 -5.66 -24.39 -15.95
N ASP A 99 -6.72 -23.58 -15.89
CA ASP A 99 -7.35 -22.96 -17.06
C ASP A 99 -7.26 -21.42 -17.05
N PRO A 100 -6.10 -20.83 -17.38
CA PRO A 100 -5.93 -19.37 -17.43
C PRO A 100 -6.93 -18.68 -18.36
N ALA A 101 -7.43 -19.38 -19.40
CA ALA A 101 -8.40 -18.82 -20.33
C ALA A 101 -9.76 -18.52 -19.66
N SER A 102 -10.02 -19.00 -18.44
CA SER A 102 -11.17 -18.58 -17.63
C SER A 102 -11.05 -17.13 -17.13
N SER A 103 -9.83 -16.60 -16.96
CA SER A 103 -9.57 -15.23 -16.50
C SER A 103 -9.69 -14.21 -17.64
N ALA A 104 -10.45 -13.13 -17.42
CA ALA A 104 -10.55 -12.03 -18.37
C ALA A 104 -9.22 -11.28 -18.50
N ARG A 105 -8.51 -11.05 -17.40
CA ARG A 105 -7.17 -10.44 -17.41
C ARG A 105 -6.21 -11.24 -18.28
N TYR A 106 -6.25 -12.57 -18.17
CA TYR A 106 -5.40 -13.42 -19.00
C TYR A 106 -5.69 -13.28 -20.49
N ARG A 107 -6.97 -13.41 -20.88
CA ARG A 107 -7.39 -13.37 -22.29
C ARG A 107 -7.14 -11.99 -22.92
N ASP A 108 -7.56 -10.95 -22.23
CA ASP A 108 -7.71 -9.62 -22.84
C ASP A 108 -6.47 -8.74 -22.62
N VAL A 109 -5.68 -9.00 -21.57
CA VAL A 109 -4.55 -8.15 -21.18
C VAL A 109 -3.21 -8.84 -21.36
N PHE A 110 -3.08 -10.09 -20.93
CA PHE A 110 -1.81 -10.82 -20.88
C PHE A 110 -1.47 -11.54 -22.20
N THR A 111 -2.44 -12.22 -22.81
CA THR A 111 -2.24 -12.96 -24.06
C THR A 111 -1.67 -12.07 -25.18
N PRO A 112 -2.18 -10.85 -25.44
CA PRO A 112 -1.61 -9.97 -26.47
C PRO A 112 -0.17 -9.54 -26.21
N ARG A 113 0.30 -9.65 -24.96
CA ARG A 113 1.65 -9.27 -24.51
C ARG A 113 2.57 -10.47 -24.33
N GLY A 114 2.10 -11.69 -24.64
CA GLY A 114 2.88 -12.92 -24.47
C GLY A 114 3.06 -13.38 -23.02
N ILE A 115 2.36 -12.76 -22.07
CA ILE A 115 2.41 -13.15 -20.65
C ILE A 115 1.58 -14.43 -20.48
N THR A 116 2.18 -15.47 -19.92
CA THR A 116 1.57 -16.80 -19.78
C THR A 116 1.18 -17.13 -18.35
N ASP A 117 1.80 -16.50 -17.34
CA ASP A 117 1.45 -16.68 -15.94
C ASP A 117 1.76 -15.43 -15.11
N GLU A 118 1.06 -15.31 -13.99
CA GLU A 118 1.19 -14.22 -13.02
C GLU A 118 1.29 -14.84 -11.62
N LEU A 119 2.20 -14.35 -10.79
CA LEU A 119 2.29 -14.69 -9.37
C LEU A 119 2.09 -13.43 -8.54
N ARG A 120 1.12 -13.45 -7.62
CA ARG A 120 0.88 -12.36 -6.67
C ARG A 120 1.29 -12.76 -5.26
N LEU A 121 2.14 -11.97 -4.63
CA LEU A 121 2.60 -12.12 -3.24
C LEU A 121 2.13 -10.93 -2.40
N PRO A 122 1.22 -11.14 -1.42
CA PRO A 122 0.88 -10.10 -0.46
C PRO A 122 2.02 -9.89 0.53
N LEU A 123 2.40 -8.63 0.77
CA LEU A 123 3.41 -8.27 1.75
C LEU A 123 2.71 -7.87 3.05
N HIS A 124 2.84 -8.67 4.11
CA HIS A 124 2.11 -8.46 5.37
C HIS A 124 3.01 -8.59 6.60
N ASP A 125 2.63 -8.03 7.74
CA ASP A 125 3.37 -8.22 9.01
C ASP A 125 2.81 -9.38 9.87
N GLY A 126 1.82 -10.09 9.33
CA GLY A 126 1.03 -11.13 9.99
C GLY A 126 -0.31 -10.63 10.52
N ARG A 127 -0.60 -9.33 10.36
CA ARG A 127 -1.84 -8.70 10.83
C ARG A 127 -2.44 -7.78 9.79
N THR A 128 -1.58 -7.05 9.08
CA THR A 128 -1.96 -6.08 8.07
C THR A 128 -1.14 -6.32 6.81
N THR A 129 -1.79 -6.22 5.65
CA THR A 129 -1.13 -6.21 4.35
C THR A 129 -0.74 -4.77 4.00
N TRP A 130 0.53 -4.57 3.66
CA TRP A 130 1.17 -3.28 3.41
C TRP A 130 1.56 -3.08 1.94
N GLY A 131 1.62 -4.16 1.17
CA GLY A 131 2.05 -4.13 -0.21
C GLY A 131 1.71 -5.39 -0.96
N LEU A 132 2.06 -5.39 -2.24
CA LEU A 132 1.89 -6.51 -3.16
C LEU A 132 3.10 -6.56 -4.09
N VAL A 133 3.58 -7.76 -4.37
CA VAL A 133 4.50 -8.03 -5.48
C VAL A 133 3.75 -8.84 -6.51
N VAL A 134 3.81 -8.42 -7.78
CA VAL A 134 3.29 -9.17 -8.91
C VAL A 134 4.44 -9.52 -9.83
N LEU A 135 4.65 -10.81 -10.09
CA LEU A 135 5.63 -11.30 -11.04
C LEU A 135 4.90 -11.79 -12.29
N LEU A 136 5.33 -11.34 -13.46
CA LEU A 136 4.76 -11.75 -14.75
C LEU A 136 5.82 -12.52 -15.54
N ARG A 137 5.41 -13.64 -16.13
CA ARG A 137 6.28 -14.51 -16.93
C ARG A 137 5.74 -14.65 -18.35
N SER A 138 6.64 -14.59 -19.31
CA SER A 138 6.43 -14.87 -20.72
C SER A 138 6.98 -16.27 -21.01
N GLY A 139 6.09 -17.24 -21.21
CA GLY A 139 6.44 -18.64 -21.45
C GLY A 139 6.46 -19.49 -20.18
N GLY A 140 5.55 -20.45 -20.11
CA GLY A 140 5.43 -21.39 -18.99
C GLY A 140 4.70 -20.83 -17.77
N THR A 141 4.78 -21.55 -16.66
CA THR A 141 4.10 -21.24 -15.39
C THR A 141 5.11 -21.16 -14.25
N PHE A 142 4.75 -20.50 -13.16
CA PHE A 142 5.53 -20.58 -11.92
C PHE A 142 5.36 -21.96 -11.26
N SER A 143 6.48 -22.60 -10.93
CA SER A 143 6.50 -23.90 -10.29
C SER A 143 6.12 -23.82 -8.80
N PRO A 144 5.63 -24.92 -8.18
CA PRO A 144 5.33 -24.95 -6.75
C PRO A 144 6.51 -24.54 -5.86
N ASP A 145 7.73 -24.89 -6.25
CA ASP A 145 8.96 -24.53 -5.50
C ASP A 145 9.22 -23.02 -5.55
N GLU A 146 9.02 -22.39 -6.71
CA GLU A 146 9.10 -20.94 -6.85
C GLU A 146 8.04 -20.23 -6.00
N VAL A 147 6.79 -20.72 -6.03
CA VAL A 147 5.69 -20.18 -5.23
C VAL A 147 5.98 -20.30 -3.73
N GLY A 148 6.52 -21.45 -3.29
CA GLY A 148 6.95 -21.68 -1.91
C GLY A 148 8.05 -20.72 -1.48
N ALA A 149 9.10 -20.59 -2.30
CA ALA A 149 10.22 -19.67 -2.02
C ALA A 149 9.76 -18.21 -1.96
N THR A 150 8.86 -17.79 -2.84
CA THR A 150 8.30 -16.43 -2.82
C THR A 150 7.40 -16.21 -1.60
N SER A 151 6.61 -17.21 -1.19
CA SER A 151 5.73 -17.11 -0.02
C SER A 151 6.50 -16.90 1.29
N GLU A 152 7.70 -17.48 1.44
CA GLU A 152 8.58 -17.27 2.61
C GLU A 152 8.95 -15.79 2.81
N LEU A 153 8.90 -14.98 1.74
CA LEU A 153 9.25 -13.55 1.77
C LEU A 153 8.09 -12.64 2.18
N ALA A 154 6.84 -13.12 2.17
CA ALA A 154 5.64 -12.32 2.45
C ALA A 154 5.79 -11.50 3.74
N ARG A 155 6.18 -12.18 4.83
CA ARG A 155 6.24 -11.59 6.16
C ARG A 155 7.48 -10.70 6.39
N PRO A 156 8.70 -11.14 6.06
CA PRO A 156 9.88 -10.30 6.21
C PRO A 156 9.79 -9.00 5.39
N LEU A 157 9.39 -9.11 4.11
CA LEU A 157 9.23 -7.94 3.24
C LEU A 157 8.09 -7.03 3.70
N GLY A 158 6.96 -7.58 4.12
CA GLY A 158 5.85 -6.79 4.66
C GLY A 158 6.23 -6.02 5.91
N THR A 159 7.01 -6.64 6.81
CA THR A 159 7.51 -5.96 8.02
C THR A 159 8.50 -4.84 7.67
N ALA A 160 9.45 -5.10 6.76
CA ALA A 160 10.41 -4.09 6.33
C ALA A 160 9.73 -2.92 5.61
N LEU A 161 8.76 -3.20 4.74
CA LEU A 161 7.98 -2.19 4.03
C LEU A 161 7.21 -1.31 5.00
N ARG A 162 6.49 -1.91 5.96
CA ARG A 162 5.80 -1.18 7.03
C ARG A 162 6.75 -0.22 7.75
N ASP A 163 7.90 -0.73 8.21
CA ASP A 163 8.86 0.07 8.98
C ASP A 163 9.41 1.22 8.14
N SER A 164 9.64 0.98 6.85
CA SER A 164 10.05 2.01 5.87
C SER A 164 9.01 3.12 5.73
N LEU A 165 7.74 2.76 5.45
CA LEU A 165 6.64 3.73 5.30
C LEU A 165 6.42 4.57 6.56
N VAL A 166 6.48 3.95 7.74
CA VAL A 166 6.32 4.63 9.03
C VAL A 166 7.43 5.64 9.31
N ARG A 167 8.64 5.42 8.80
CA ARG A 167 9.73 6.40 8.95
C ARG A 167 9.55 7.58 8.00
N THR A 168 9.24 7.31 6.72
CA THR A 168 9.01 8.36 5.73
C THR A 168 7.86 9.28 6.12
N GLY A 169 6.82 8.76 6.81
CA GLY A 169 5.69 9.57 7.28
C GLY A 169 5.98 10.50 8.47
N ARG A 170 7.21 10.60 9.00
CA ARG A 170 7.53 11.45 10.16
C ARG A 170 7.85 12.91 9.82
N ASP A 171 8.29 13.20 8.59
CA ASP A 171 8.79 14.52 8.17
C ASP A 171 7.73 15.31 7.38
N LEU A 172 6.50 15.34 7.88
CA LEU A 172 5.38 16.04 7.21
C LEU A 172 5.45 17.54 7.48
N VAL A 173 5.65 18.33 6.42
CA VAL A 173 5.52 19.79 6.45
C VAL A 173 4.17 20.16 5.82
N GLY A 174 3.41 21.02 6.49
CA GLY A 174 2.09 21.46 6.01
C GLY A 174 2.19 22.64 5.03
N GLY A 175 1.55 22.50 3.86
CA GLY A 175 1.49 23.49 2.79
C GLY A 175 0.30 23.28 1.85
N ASN A 176 -0.07 24.32 1.10
CA ASN A 176 -1.36 24.49 0.42
C ASN A 176 -1.31 24.53 -1.14
N PRO A 177 -0.48 23.76 -1.88
CA PRO A 177 -0.74 23.51 -3.30
C PRO A 177 -1.66 22.30 -3.47
N SER A 178 -2.75 22.47 -4.22
CA SER A 178 -3.57 21.38 -4.72
C SER A 178 -3.56 21.39 -6.25
N GLY A 179 -3.17 20.28 -6.86
CA GLY A 179 -3.23 20.06 -8.28
C GLY A 179 -4.50 19.34 -8.71
N THR A 180 -4.93 19.55 -9.95
CA THR A 180 -6.02 18.79 -10.57
C THR A 180 -5.51 18.07 -11.81
N ILE A 181 -5.95 16.82 -11.97
CA ILE A 181 -5.70 15.98 -13.12
C ILE A 181 -7.05 15.59 -13.68
N LEU A 182 -7.23 15.78 -14.98
CA LEU A 182 -8.43 15.37 -15.68
C LEU A 182 -8.16 14.02 -16.33
N THR A 183 -9.01 13.02 -16.08
CA THR A 183 -8.87 11.69 -16.69
C THR A 183 -10.16 11.28 -17.39
N ALA A 184 -10.01 10.50 -18.46
CA ALA A 184 -11.10 9.75 -19.04
C ALA A 184 -11.47 8.57 -18.13
N ARG A 185 -12.68 8.03 -18.32
CA ARG A 185 -13.17 6.92 -17.49
C ARG A 185 -12.43 5.60 -17.70
N ASP A 186 -11.69 5.48 -18.79
CA ASP A 186 -10.80 4.37 -19.11
C ASP A 186 -9.41 4.51 -18.46
N GLY A 187 -9.19 5.55 -17.65
CA GLY A 187 -7.93 5.80 -16.93
C GLY A 187 -6.92 6.67 -17.69
N ARG A 188 -7.17 6.99 -18.96
CA ARG A 188 -6.28 7.84 -19.74
C ARG A 188 -6.27 9.27 -19.20
N VAL A 189 -5.08 9.80 -18.92
CA VAL A 189 -4.91 11.20 -18.49
C VAL A 189 -5.16 12.12 -19.68
N LEU A 190 -6.01 13.12 -19.48
CA LEU A 190 -6.39 14.10 -20.50
C LEU A 190 -5.63 15.40 -20.32
N ASP A 191 -5.49 15.85 -19.07
CA ASP A 191 -4.80 17.10 -18.74
C ASP A 191 -4.32 17.13 -17.28
N LEU A 192 -3.37 18.01 -17.00
CA LEU A 192 -2.85 18.31 -15.66
C LEU A 192 -2.74 19.82 -15.46
N SER A 193 -3.05 20.29 -14.25
CA SER A 193 -2.65 21.63 -13.82
C SER A 193 -1.14 21.70 -13.54
N ASP A 194 -0.57 22.90 -13.55
CA ASP A 194 0.85 23.09 -13.22
C ASP A 194 1.17 22.67 -11.78
N ASP A 195 0.26 22.92 -10.84
CA ASP A 195 0.39 22.44 -9.47
C ASP A 195 0.42 20.91 -9.39
N ALA A 196 -0.37 20.20 -10.21
CA ALA A 196 -0.34 18.74 -10.26
C ALA A 196 0.99 18.22 -10.82
N ARG A 197 1.52 18.85 -11.87
CA ARG A 197 2.84 18.53 -12.43
C ARG A 197 3.95 18.71 -11.38
N ALA A 198 3.93 19.84 -10.67
CA ALA A 198 4.90 20.16 -9.64
C ALA A 198 4.83 19.21 -8.44
N LEU A 199 3.63 18.90 -7.95
CA LEU A 199 3.43 17.96 -6.83
C LEU A 199 3.90 16.55 -7.17
N LEU A 200 3.54 16.06 -8.36
CA LEU A 200 3.88 14.70 -8.80
C LEU A 200 5.32 14.56 -9.33
N GLY A 201 5.98 15.67 -9.66
CA GLY A 201 7.26 15.65 -10.39
C GLY A 201 7.10 15.02 -11.77
N SER A 202 6.03 15.38 -12.48
CA SER A 202 5.62 14.75 -13.75
C SER A 202 5.75 15.70 -14.92
N ASP A 203 6.41 15.24 -15.99
CA ASP A 203 6.65 16.03 -17.20
C ASP A 203 5.45 16.02 -18.19
N GLY A 204 4.39 15.25 -17.91
CA GLY A 204 3.21 15.18 -18.78
C GLY A 204 2.25 14.03 -18.48
N PRO A 205 1.15 13.90 -19.26
CA PRO A 205 0.10 12.90 -19.08
C PRO A 205 0.59 11.44 -18.97
N ASP A 206 1.61 11.08 -19.73
CA ASP A 206 2.16 9.71 -19.75
C ASP A 206 3.16 9.43 -18.62
N ALA A 207 3.52 10.47 -17.85
CA ALA A 207 4.50 10.40 -16.76
C ALA A 207 3.86 10.50 -15.37
N VAL A 208 2.53 10.40 -15.24
CA VAL A 208 1.88 10.45 -13.92
C VAL A 208 2.10 9.15 -13.14
N PRO A 209 2.21 9.16 -11.80
CA PRO A 209 2.30 7.93 -11.02
C PRO A 209 1.06 7.04 -11.20
N ALA A 210 1.27 5.72 -11.18
CA ALA A 210 0.21 4.74 -11.43
C ALA A 210 -0.97 4.78 -10.44
N VAL A 211 -0.77 5.37 -9.24
CA VAL A 211 -1.87 5.64 -8.29
C VAL A 211 -2.97 6.53 -8.91
N VAL A 212 -2.63 7.42 -9.84
CA VAL A 212 -3.61 8.28 -10.55
C VAL A 212 -4.55 7.43 -11.41
N GLN A 213 -4.04 6.38 -12.05
CA GLN A 213 -4.84 5.47 -12.86
C GLN A 213 -5.65 4.54 -11.96
N ALA A 214 -5.04 4.01 -10.90
CA ALA A 214 -5.71 3.14 -9.94
C ALA A 214 -6.91 3.83 -9.28
N ILE A 215 -6.74 5.06 -8.80
CA ILE A 215 -7.81 5.83 -8.16
C ILE A 215 -8.90 6.22 -9.15
N ALA A 216 -8.54 6.55 -10.40
CA ALA A 216 -9.50 6.83 -11.47
C ALA A 216 -10.33 5.57 -11.81
N ALA A 217 -9.69 4.41 -11.99
CA ALA A 217 -10.36 3.14 -12.25
C ALA A 217 -11.30 2.74 -11.11
N ARG A 218 -10.86 2.88 -9.85
CA ARG A 218 -11.71 2.65 -8.67
C ARG A 218 -12.92 3.57 -8.68
N ARG A 219 -12.74 4.85 -9.01
CA ARG A 219 -13.85 5.81 -9.08
C ARG A 219 -14.79 5.51 -10.23
N ALA A 220 -14.28 5.09 -11.39
CA ALA A 220 -15.07 4.65 -12.53
C ALA A 220 -15.93 3.42 -12.20
N ALA A 221 -15.45 2.56 -11.28
CA ALA A 221 -16.20 1.43 -10.73
C ALA A 221 -17.28 1.84 -9.69
N GLY A 222 -17.36 3.12 -9.32
CA GLY A 222 -18.31 3.63 -8.33
C GLY A 222 -17.82 3.54 -6.87
N GLY A 223 -16.61 3.03 -6.62
CA GLY A 223 -16.05 2.89 -5.28
C GLY A 223 -15.56 4.21 -4.66
N PRO A 224 -15.28 4.21 -3.34
CA PRO A 224 -14.48 5.24 -2.69
C PRO A 224 -13.09 5.29 -3.34
N ALA A 225 -12.63 6.49 -3.66
CA ALA A 225 -11.43 6.70 -4.46
C ALA A 225 -10.58 7.79 -3.81
N SER A 226 -9.98 7.42 -2.67
CA SER A 226 -8.98 8.21 -1.96
C SER A 226 -7.76 7.33 -1.73
N ALA A 227 -6.55 7.90 -1.86
CA ALA A 227 -5.31 7.20 -1.60
C ALA A 227 -4.27 8.18 -1.05
N THR A 228 -3.36 7.68 -0.20
CA THR A 228 -2.13 8.41 0.16
C THR A 228 -0.94 7.71 -0.48
N THR A 229 -0.10 8.45 -1.20
CA THR A 229 1.12 7.92 -1.82
C THR A 229 2.36 8.59 -1.23
N PRO A 230 3.42 7.84 -0.90
CA PRO A 230 4.73 8.42 -0.74
C PRO A 230 5.27 8.88 -2.11
N THR A 231 6.08 9.93 -2.11
CA THR A 231 6.88 10.39 -3.25
C THR A 231 8.35 9.98 -3.06
N ARG A 232 9.14 10.09 -4.14
CA ARG A 232 10.57 9.72 -4.11
C ARG A 232 11.40 10.60 -3.17
N ASP A 233 11.02 11.86 -3.01
CA ASP A 233 11.66 12.83 -2.13
C ASP A 233 11.16 12.73 -0.67
N GLY A 234 10.36 11.70 -0.35
CA GLY A 234 9.92 11.41 1.01
C GLY A 234 8.68 12.18 1.47
N ARG A 235 8.10 13.03 0.60
CA ARG A 235 6.79 13.63 0.86
C ARG A 235 5.69 12.59 0.75
N TRP A 236 4.52 12.96 1.25
CA TRP A 236 3.29 12.19 1.10
C TRP A 236 2.25 13.07 0.44
N LEU A 237 1.58 12.52 -0.56
CA LEU A 237 0.49 13.18 -1.27
C LEU A 237 -0.81 12.43 -0.97
N ALA A 238 -1.88 13.19 -0.78
CA ALA A 238 -3.24 12.68 -0.81
C ALA A 238 -3.80 12.85 -2.23
N LEU A 239 -4.49 11.82 -2.71
CA LEU A 239 -5.22 11.84 -3.97
C LEU A 239 -6.68 11.53 -3.69
N HIS A 240 -7.58 12.23 -4.38
CA HIS A 240 -9.01 11.96 -4.37
C HIS A 240 -9.57 12.06 -5.79
N ALA A 241 -10.31 11.03 -6.22
CA ALA A 241 -10.99 11.04 -7.51
C ALA A 241 -12.49 11.27 -7.36
N SER A 242 -13.04 12.13 -8.19
CA SER A 242 -14.47 12.44 -8.26
C SER A 242 -14.97 12.39 -9.71
N ALA A 243 -16.28 12.26 -9.90
CA ALA A 243 -16.87 12.27 -11.23
C ALA A 243 -17.08 13.72 -11.71
N LEU A 244 -16.71 14.00 -12.96
CA LEU A 244 -16.91 15.30 -13.61
C LEU A 244 -17.59 15.09 -14.96
N GLY A 245 -18.92 15.02 -14.97
CA GLY A 245 -19.68 14.68 -16.17
C GLY A 245 -19.28 13.32 -16.76
N LYS A 246 -18.78 13.33 -18.00
CA LYS A 246 -18.30 12.12 -18.70
C LYS A 246 -16.84 11.75 -18.35
N GLN A 247 -16.15 12.59 -17.59
CA GLN A 247 -14.75 12.44 -17.18
C GLN A 247 -14.65 12.24 -15.67
N LEU A 248 -13.43 12.13 -15.18
CA LEU A 248 -13.11 12.11 -13.75
C LEU A 248 -12.09 13.22 -13.45
N ALA A 249 -12.20 13.81 -12.27
CA ALA A 249 -11.22 14.75 -11.75
C ALA A 249 -10.47 14.08 -10.58
N VAL A 250 -9.16 14.00 -10.68
CA VAL A 250 -8.28 13.56 -9.59
C VAL A 250 -7.60 14.80 -9.02
N VAL A 251 -7.87 15.08 -7.75
CA VAL A 251 -7.19 16.12 -6.98
C VAL A 251 -5.99 15.49 -6.29
N VAL A 252 -4.84 16.17 -6.35
CA VAL A 252 -3.62 15.81 -5.63
C VAL A 252 -3.23 16.96 -4.71
N GLU A 253 -2.94 16.68 -3.45
CA GLU A 253 -2.54 17.67 -2.46
C GLU A 253 -1.45 17.09 -1.54
N GLU A 254 -0.70 17.95 -0.85
CA GLU A 254 0.17 17.50 0.23
C GLU A 254 -0.67 16.90 1.36
N VAL A 255 -0.22 15.76 1.89
CA VAL A 255 -0.98 15.07 2.91
C VAL A 255 -1.04 15.90 4.19
N ARG A 256 -2.22 15.97 4.79
CA ARG A 256 -2.38 16.54 6.11
C ARG A 256 -1.96 15.49 7.15
N PRO A 257 -1.36 15.87 8.29
CA PRO A 257 -0.87 14.91 9.29
C PRO A 257 -1.88 13.82 9.68
N HIS A 258 -3.15 14.20 9.82
CA HIS A 258 -4.22 13.27 10.16
C HIS A 258 -4.53 12.20 9.10
N GLN A 259 -4.23 12.44 7.83
CA GLN A 259 -4.51 11.49 6.74
C GLN A 259 -3.51 10.33 6.73
N VAL A 260 -2.32 10.50 7.32
CA VAL A 260 -1.31 9.42 7.49
C VAL A 260 -1.18 8.94 8.94
N ALA A 261 -1.92 9.53 9.87
CA ALA A 261 -2.01 9.09 11.25
C ALA A 261 -2.36 7.60 11.37
N ASP A 262 -3.42 7.15 10.70
CA ASP A 262 -3.87 5.76 10.76
C ASP A 262 -2.80 4.81 10.20
N LEU A 263 -2.12 5.20 9.12
CA LEU A 263 -0.97 4.48 8.57
C LEU A 263 0.14 4.34 9.63
N VAL A 264 0.52 5.44 10.28
CA VAL A 264 1.56 5.45 11.33
C VAL A 264 1.15 4.59 12.51
N VAL A 265 -0.09 4.70 13.00
CA VAL A 265 -0.63 3.94 14.13
C VAL A 265 -0.67 2.44 13.82
N ARG A 266 -1.20 2.05 12.65
CA ARG A 266 -1.17 0.65 12.18
C ARG A 266 0.26 0.14 12.07
N GLY A 267 1.16 1.01 11.63
CA GLY A 267 2.56 0.71 11.43
C GLY A 267 3.35 0.52 12.72
N ARG A 268 2.84 0.99 13.87
CA ARG A 268 3.45 0.74 15.19
C ARG A 268 3.31 -0.71 15.68
N GLY A 269 2.58 -1.57 14.96
CA GLY A 269 2.43 -2.98 15.34
C GLY A 269 1.76 -3.16 16.71
N LEU A 270 0.76 -2.33 17.03
CA LEU A 270 0.04 -2.38 18.31
C LEU A 270 -0.76 -3.67 18.44
N THR A 271 -0.60 -4.40 19.54
CA THR A 271 -1.45 -5.54 19.90
C THR A 271 -2.92 -5.09 20.01
N PRO A 272 -3.91 -6.00 19.91
CA PRO A 272 -5.32 -5.62 20.07
C PRO A 272 -5.54 -4.85 21.37
N ARG A 273 -4.90 -5.31 22.44
CA ARG A 273 -5.01 -4.67 23.75
C ARG A 273 -4.34 -3.31 23.85
N GLU A 274 -3.16 -3.16 23.25
CA GLU A 274 -2.50 -1.84 23.18
C GLU A 274 -3.35 -0.82 22.41
N ARG A 275 -4.12 -1.23 21.39
CA ARG A 275 -5.03 -0.34 20.67
C ARG A 275 -6.18 0.15 21.54
N GLU A 276 -6.80 -0.75 22.30
CA GLU A 276 -7.87 -0.39 23.24
C GLU A 276 -7.37 0.59 24.30
N VAL A 277 -6.18 0.33 24.86
CA VAL A 277 -5.52 1.24 25.81
C VAL A 277 -5.21 2.58 25.15
N LEU A 278 -4.67 2.59 23.93
CA LEU A 278 -4.36 3.81 23.18
C LEU A 278 -5.62 4.65 22.92
N ALA A 279 -6.72 4.02 22.50
CA ALA A 279 -8.00 4.70 22.25
C ALA A 279 -8.57 5.33 23.54
N ALA A 280 -8.49 4.61 24.66
CA ALA A 280 -8.90 5.15 25.96
C ALA A 280 -7.99 6.30 26.41
N VAL A 281 -6.69 6.20 26.13
CA VAL A 281 -5.71 7.26 26.41
C VAL A 281 -5.97 8.51 25.58
N ALA A 282 -6.26 8.36 24.29
CA ALA A 282 -6.57 9.44 23.36
C ALA A 282 -7.83 10.21 23.76
N ARG A 283 -8.83 9.52 24.35
CA ARG A 283 -10.01 10.15 24.97
C ARG A 283 -9.71 10.90 26.28
N GLY A 284 -8.45 10.92 26.74
CA GLY A 284 -8.04 11.62 27.95
C GLY A 284 -8.25 10.83 29.26
N LEU A 285 -8.57 9.53 29.20
CA LEU A 285 -8.88 8.76 30.41
C LEU A 285 -7.64 8.41 31.23
N SER A 286 -7.66 8.70 32.54
CA SER A 286 -6.60 8.28 33.48
C SER A 286 -6.41 6.77 33.51
N ASN A 287 -5.23 6.28 33.93
CA ASN A 287 -4.96 4.83 34.01
C ASN A 287 -6.00 4.08 34.83
N ARG A 288 -6.54 4.71 35.89
CA ARG A 288 -7.63 4.19 36.71
C ARG A 288 -8.95 4.05 35.95
N GLN A 289 -9.27 5.02 35.10
CA GLN A 289 -10.47 4.96 34.25
C GLN A 289 -10.31 3.89 33.16
N VAL A 290 -9.14 3.84 32.51
CA VAL A 290 -8.82 2.78 31.52
C VAL A 290 -8.90 1.39 32.15
N ALA A 291 -8.35 1.23 33.36
CA ALA A 291 -8.38 -0.02 34.11
C ALA A 291 -9.83 -0.50 34.36
N ARG A 292 -10.71 0.43 34.76
CA ARG A 292 -12.14 0.12 34.94
C ARG A 292 -12.82 -0.23 33.63
N GLU A 293 -12.62 0.58 32.59
CA GLU A 293 -13.31 0.41 31.30
C GLU A 293 -12.91 -0.87 30.60
N LEU A 294 -11.61 -1.22 30.65
CA LEU A 294 -11.09 -2.40 29.99
C LEU A 294 -11.06 -3.64 30.89
N ALA A 295 -11.53 -3.56 32.14
CA ALA A 295 -11.43 -4.64 33.13
C ALA A 295 -9.98 -5.16 33.32
N MET A 296 -9.07 -4.25 33.66
CA MET A 296 -7.65 -4.51 33.94
C MET A 296 -7.24 -3.97 35.31
N SER A 297 -6.09 -4.41 35.82
CA SER A 297 -5.45 -3.69 36.93
C SER A 297 -4.80 -2.38 36.43
N GLU A 298 -4.74 -1.36 37.27
CA GLU A 298 -4.03 -0.11 36.97
C GLU A 298 -2.55 -0.35 36.65
N PHE A 299 -1.94 -1.36 37.28
CA PHE A 299 -0.57 -1.79 37.01
C PHE A 299 -0.41 -2.32 35.58
N THR A 300 -1.35 -3.15 35.11
CA THR A 300 -1.33 -3.67 33.74
C THR A 300 -1.54 -2.56 32.72
N VAL A 301 -2.42 -1.59 33.01
CA VAL A 301 -2.59 -0.40 32.15
C VAL A 301 -1.29 0.39 32.07
N LEU A 302 -0.59 0.60 33.19
CA LEU A 302 0.69 1.30 33.20
C LEU A 302 1.73 0.59 32.33
N ASP A 303 1.79 -0.75 32.36
CA ASP A 303 2.68 -1.53 31.50
C ASP A 303 2.36 -1.35 30.01
N HIS A 304 1.07 -1.41 29.64
CA HIS A 304 0.66 -1.11 28.27
C HIS A 304 1.01 0.32 27.84
N VAL A 305 0.80 1.32 28.70
CA VAL A 305 1.15 2.71 28.40
C VAL A 305 2.67 2.87 28.19
N LYS A 306 3.51 2.19 28.97
CA LYS A 306 4.97 2.17 28.76
C LYS A 306 5.35 1.56 27.41
N LYS A 307 4.71 0.45 27.03
CA LYS A 307 4.91 -0.16 25.71
C LYS A 307 4.49 0.77 24.57
N LEU A 308 3.38 1.50 24.75
CA LEU A 308 2.96 2.54 23.81
C LEU A 308 4.03 3.65 23.70
N PHE A 309 4.56 4.16 24.81
CA PHE A 309 5.63 5.16 24.77
C PHE A 309 6.84 4.68 23.96
N ALA A 310 7.30 3.46 24.21
CA ALA A 310 8.40 2.87 23.45
C ALA A 310 8.08 2.74 21.95
N LYS A 311 6.87 2.30 21.59
CA LYS A 311 6.45 2.13 20.18
C LYS A 311 6.28 3.45 19.43
N PHE A 312 5.85 4.50 20.11
CA PHE A 312 5.67 5.83 19.52
C PHE A 312 6.95 6.68 19.61
N GLY A 313 7.93 6.30 20.43
CA GLY A 313 9.18 7.04 20.63
C GLY A 313 8.98 8.33 21.41
N VAL A 314 8.06 8.32 22.38
CA VAL A 314 7.70 9.47 23.23
C VAL A 314 8.02 9.16 24.68
N ALA A 315 8.30 10.19 25.48
CA ALA A 315 8.70 10.06 26.88
C ALA A 315 7.53 10.27 27.85
N SER A 316 6.44 10.90 27.40
CA SER A 316 5.33 11.28 28.28
C SER A 316 3.97 10.96 27.69
N ARG A 317 2.97 10.89 28.58
CA ARG A 317 1.57 10.78 28.18
C ARG A 317 1.16 12.00 27.37
N GLY A 318 1.61 13.20 27.77
CA GLY A 318 1.35 14.43 27.03
C GLY A 318 1.86 14.34 25.60
N GLU A 319 3.10 13.88 25.40
CA GLU A 319 3.66 13.65 24.06
C GLU A 319 2.94 12.55 23.28
N LEU A 320 2.58 11.43 23.91
CA LEU A 320 1.77 10.39 23.26
C LEU A 320 0.44 10.98 22.81
N THR A 321 -0.23 11.72 23.68
CA THR A 321 -1.54 12.30 23.37
C THR A 321 -1.38 13.41 22.34
N ALA A 322 -0.32 14.22 22.36
CA ALA A 322 -0.01 15.21 21.35
C ALA A 322 0.26 14.56 19.99
N SER A 323 1.03 13.47 19.94
CA SER A 323 1.25 12.70 18.71
C SER A 323 -0.05 12.15 18.14
N LEU A 324 -1.03 11.82 19.00
CA LEU A 324 -2.39 11.42 18.61
C LEU A 324 -3.35 12.60 18.40
N PHE A 325 -3.09 13.79 18.96
CA PHE A 325 -3.97 14.97 18.85
C PHE A 325 -3.68 15.76 17.56
N PHE A 326 -2.46 15.65 17.01
CA PHE A 326 -2.22 15.91 15.58
C PHE A 326 -3.04 14.95 14.69
N ASP A 327 -3.47 13.80 15.21
CA ASP A 327 -4.28 12.80 14.52
C ASP A 327 -5.81 12.95 14.74
N HIS A 328 -6.28 13.55 15.84
CA HIS A 328 -7.70 13.51 16.25
C HIS A 328 -8.55 14.76 15.89
N TYR A 329 -7.95 15.92 15.61
CA TYR A 329 -8.70 17.13 15.22
C TYR A 329 -9.28 17.11 13.79
N ALA A 330 -9.08 16.03 13.04
CA ALA A 330 -9.59 15.90 11.67
C ALA A 330 -10.72 14.87 11.49
N LEU A 331 -11.07 14.11 12.54
CA LEU A 331 -12.19 13.16 12.49
C LEU A 331 -13.52 13.76 12.97
N GLN A 332 -13.57 15.05 13.31
CA GLN A 332 -14.79 15.72 13.79
C GLN A 332 -15.44 16.69 12.77
N HIS A 333 -14.95 16.77 11.53
CA HIS A 333 -15.57 17.58 10.48
C HIS A 333 -15.96 16.77 9.24
N THR A 334 -16.73 15.71 9.45
CA THR A 334 -17.64 15.19 8.43
C THR A 334 -18.92 14.73 9.13
N THR A 335 -19.84 15.67 9.32
CA THR A 335 -21.27 15.37 9.57
C THR A 335 -22.06 15.93 8.41
#